data_AF-A0A522A782-F1
#
_entry.id   AF-A0A522A782-F1
#
_cell.length_a   1.000
_cell.length_b   1.000
_cell.length_c   1.000
_cell.angle_alpha   90.00
_cell.angle_beta   90.00
_cell.angle_gamma   90.00
#
_symmetry.space_group_name_H-M   'P 1'
#
loop_
_entity.id
_entity.type
_entity.pdbx_description
1 polymer ?
#
loop_
_entity_poly.entity_id
_entity_poly.type
_entity_poly.pdbx_seq_one_letter_code
_entity_poly.pdbx_strand_id
1 'polypeptide(L)' 'MDRIGVRALGLRHYAPVFAAMKSRIDSDPEDSPDEIWTLQHHPVYTQGQA' A
#
# COMPACT_ATOMS: atom_id res chain seq x y z
N MET A 1 9.46 19.82 -8.20
CA MET A 1 9.66 18.38 -7.92
C MET A 1 8.75 18.02 -6.78
N ASP A 2 7.71 17.24 -7.03
CA ASP A 2 6.86 16.73 -5.96
C ASP A 2 7.62 15.71 -5.11
N ARG A 3 7.37 15.75 -3.80
CA ARG A 3 8.09 14.94 -2.82
C ARG A 3 7.27 13.69 -2.50
N ILE A 4 7.83 12.53 -2.83
CA ILE A 4 7.22 11.22 -2.56
C ILE A 4 7.36 10.86 -1.07
N GLY A 5 6.27 10.46 -0.42
CA GLY A 5 6.27 9.94 0.94
C GLY A 5 6.73 8.49 1.00
N VAL A 6 7.51 8.11 2.01
CA VAL A 6 7.95 6.72 2.22
C VAL A 6 7.43 6.22 3.57
N ARG A 7 6.72 5.09 3.56
CA ARG A 7 6.15 4.47 4.77
C ARG A 7 6.75 3.09 5.00
N ALA A 8 7.41 2.91 6.14
CA ALA A 8 7.91 1.61 6.59
C ALA A 8 6.87 0.95 7.52
N LEU A 9 6.24 -0.14 7.07
CA LEU A 9 5.17 -0.81 7.81
C LEU A 9 5.63 -2.10 8.51
N GLY A 10 6.84 -2.60 8.23
CA GLY A 10 7.35 -3.84 8.86
C GLY A 10 6.58 -5.09 8.45
N LEU A 11 6.47 -6.08 9.34
CA LEU A 11 5.76 -7.34 9.08
C LEU A 11 4.24 -7.16 9.24
N ARG A 12 3.44 -7.52 8.22
CA ARG A 12 1.98 -7.31 8.19
C ARG A 12 1.23 -8.44 7.48
N HIS A 13 -0.04 -8.66 7.80
CA HIS A 13 -0.90 -9.52 6.97
C HIS A 13 -1.23 -8.85 5.63
N TYR A 14 -1.41 -9.64 4.56
CA TYR A 14 -1.68 -9.13 3.22
C TYR A 14 -3.00 -8.36 3.10
N ALA A 15 -4.11 -8.99 3.51
CA ALA A 15 -5.46 -8.44 3.35
C ALA A 15 -5.65 -7.00 3.89
N PRO A 16 -5.25 -6.66 5.13
CA PRO A 16 -5.44 -5.30 5.64
C PRO A 16 -4.57 -4.26 4.92
N VAL A 17 -3.36 -4.64 4.47
CA VAL A 17 -2.50 -3.72 3.71
C VAL A 17 -3.10 -3.44 2.34
N PHE A 18 -3.59 -4.47 1.65
CA PHE A 18 -4.24 -4.32 0.35
C PHE A 18 -5.52 -3.47 0.45
N ALA A 19 -6.35 -3.69 1.48
CA ALA A 19 -7.53 -2.87 1.72
C ALA A 19 -7.18 -1.39 1.97
N ALA A 20 -6.15 -1.12 2.78
CA ALA A 20 -5.70 0.25 3.05
C ALA A 20 -5.12 0.93 1.80
N MET A 21 -4.39 0.18 0.96
CA MET A 21 -3.86 0.69 -0.31
C MET A 21 -5.00 1.06 -1.27
N LYS A 22 -6.01 0.19 -1.43
CA LYS A 22 -7.20 0.48 -2.23
C LYS A 22 -7.97 1.69 -1.69
N SER A 23 -8.26 1.71 -0.40
CA SER A 23 -8.98 2.82 0.25
C SER A 23 -8.29 4.16 0.03
N ARG A 24 -6.95 4.18 -0.04
CA ARG A 24 -6.19 5.40 -0.33
C ARG A 24 -6.42 5.89 -1.76
N ILE A 25 -6.37 4.97 -2.73
CA ILE A 25 -6.61 5.29 -4.14
C ILE A 25 -8.07 5.74 -4.34
N ASP A 26 -9.02 5.00 -3.76
CA ASP A 26 -10.45 5.30 -3.86
C ASP A 26 -10.82 6.64 -3.19
N SER A 27 -10.03 7.09 -2.21
CA SER A 27 -10.23 8.38 -1.55
C SER A 27 -9.76 9.60 -2.36
N ASP A 28 -9.19 9.38 -3.54
CA ASP A 28 -8.67 10.37 -4.52
C ASP A 28 -8.34 11.74 -3.92
N PRO A 29 -7.31 11.84 -3.07
CA PRO A 29 -6.98 13.10 -2.46
C PRO A 29 -6.18 13.86 -3.51
N GLU A 30 -6.84 14.76 -4.25
CA GLU A 30 -6.25 15.63 -5.29
C GLU A 30 -4.95 16.35 -4.83
N ASP A 31 -4.77 16.50 -3.52
CA ASP A 31 -3.62 17.16 -2.88
C ASP A 31 -2.71 16.20 -2.06
N SER A 32 -2.93 14.88 -2.10
CA SER A 32 -2.03 13.95 -1.41
C SER A 32 -0.79 13.63 -2.24
N PRO A 33 0.40 13.69 -1.64
CA PRO A 33 1.60 13.22 -2.31
C PRO A 33 1.54 11.70 -2.52
N ASP A 34 2.18 11.26 -3.59
CA ASP A 34 2.46 9.84 -3.84
C ASP A 34 3.17 9.20 -2.64
N GLU A 35 2.89 7.92 -2.41
CA GLU A 35 3.54 7.16 -1.35
C GLU A 35 4.12 5.84 -1.84
N ILE A 36 5.31 5.50 -1.34
CA ILE A 36 5.92 4.18 -1.44
C ILE A 36 5.82 3.49 -0.08
N TRP A 37 5.21 2.30 -0.05
CA TRP A 37 5.05 1.50 1.17
C TRP A 37 6.03 0.34 1.16
N THR A 38 6.89 0.25 2.19
CA THR A 38 7.86 -0.83 2.37
C THR A 38 7.46 -1.73 3.53
N LEU A 39 7.39 -3.04 3.28
CA LEU A 39 6.89 -4.00 4.26
C LEU A 39 7.30 -5.44 3.90
N GLN A 40 7.00 -6.35 4.82
CA GLN A 40 7.04 -7.80 4.59
C GLN A 40 5.67 -8.39 4.95
N HIS A 41 5.29 -9.47 4.28
CA HIS A 41 4.07 -10.19 4.61
C HIS A 41 4.34 -11.45 5.44
N HIS A 42 3.42 -11.78 6.34
CA HIS A 42 3.33 -13.16 6.84
C HIS A 42 3.16 -14.13 5.65
N PRO A 43 3.61 -15.40 5.75
CA PRO A 43 3.48 -16.37 4.67
C PRO A 43 2.06 -16.43 4.10
N VAL A 44 1.92 -16.19 2.80
CA VAL A 44 0.64 -16.10 2.11
C VAL A 44 0.84 -16.44 0.64
N TYR A 45 -0.11 -17.17 0.05
CA TYR A 45 -0.22 -17.30 -1.40
C TYR A 45 -1.17 -16.23 -1.93
N THR A 46 -0.79 -15.57 -3.02
CA THR A 46 -1.64 -14.62 -3.73
C THR A 46 -1.80 -15.11 -5.17
N GLN A 47 -3.01 -15.01 -5.72
CA GLN A 47 -3.26 -15.34 -7.12
C GLN A 47 -3.61 -14.06 -7.87
N GLY A 48 -2.74 -13.68 -8.81
CA GLY A 48 -3.03 -12.60 -9.75
C GLY A 48 -4.08 -13.04 -10.78
N GLN A 49 -4.50 -12.12 -11.64
CA GLN A 49 -5.24 -12.52 -12.83
C GLN A 49 -4.34 -13.36 -13.76
N ALA A 50 -4.95 -14.38 -14.36
CA ALA A 50 -4.33 -15.29 -15.32
C ALA A 50 -4.68 -14.88 -16.75
#